data_AF-A0A7W6PYT4-F1
#
_entry.id   AF-A0A7W6PYT4-F1
#
_cell.length_a   1.000
_cell.length_b   1.000
_cell.length_c   1.000
_cell.angle_alpha   90.00
_cell.angle_beta   90.00
_cell.angle_gamma   90.00
#
_symmetry.space_group_name_H-M   'P 1'
#
loop_
_entity.id
_entity.type
_entity.pdbx_description
1 polymer ?
#
loop_
_entity_poly.entity_id
_entity_poly.type
_entity_poly.pdbx_seq_one_letter_code
_entity_poly.pdbx_strand_id
1 'polypeptide(L)' 'MTRKNVRPSDLKTKIVHAPDGTPVRLKVVNADSQTLGEDLLAAFRSNVRRVVDERRKRGHAQDAAQA' A
#
# COMPACT_ATOMS: atom_id res chain seq x y z
N MET A 1 -25.07 10.95 3.19
CA MET A 1 -23.98 10.72 2.22
C MET A 1 -23.61 9.26 2.24
N THR A 2 -23.91 8.52 1.18
CA THR A 2 -23.53 7.10 1.02
C THR A 2 -22.01 7.03 0.84
N ARG A 3 -21.30 6.38 1.78
CA ARG A 3 -19.85 6.19 1.70
C ARG A 3 -19.53 5.38 0.45
N LYS A 4 -18.78 5.95 -0.49
CA LYS A 4 -18.35 5.22 -1.69
C LYS A 4 -17.34 4.17 -1.27
N ASN A 5 -17.59 2.91 -1.62
CA ASN A 5 -16.66 1.84 -1.28
C ASN A 5 -15.47 1.86 -2.25
N VAL A 6 -14.46 2.68 -1.96
CA VAL A 6 -13.22 2.78 -2.75
C VAL A 6 -12.29 1.64 -2.37
N ARG A 7 -11.89 0.82 -3.34
CA ARG A 7 -10.94 -0.27 -3.10
C ARG A 7 -9.51 0.21 -3.40
N PRO A 8 -8.50 -0.35 -2.72
CA PRO A 8 -7.09 -0.05 -3.03
C PRO A 8 -6.69 -0.30 -4.49
N SER A 9 -7.35 -1.24 -5.18
CA SER A 9 -7.13 -1.53 -6.61
C SER A 9 -7.59 -0.42 -7.54
N ASP A 10 -8.52 0.41 -7.08
CA ASP A 10 -9.12 1.48 -7.87
C ASP A 10 -8.19 2.73 -7.88
N LEU A 11 -7.21 2.77 -6.97
CA LEU A 11 -6.22 3.82 -6.88
C LEU A 11 -5.01 3.56 -7.79
N LYS A 12 -4.62 4.60 -8.52
CA LYS A 12 -3.39 4.60 -9.32
C LYS A 12 -2.17 4.32 -8.44
N THR A 13 -1.19 3.66 -9.04
CA THR A 13 0.04 3.26 -8.36
C THR A 13 1.23 3.85 -9.11
N LYS A 14 2.16 4.46 -8.39
CA LYS A 14 3.41 5.01 -8.94
C LYS A 14 4.59 4.31 -8.27
N ILE A 15 5.66 4.10 -9.04
CA ILE A 15 6.94 3.66 -8.50
C ILE A 15 7.85 4.88 -8.46
N VAL A 16 8.42 5.16 -7.29
CA VAL A 16 9.42 6.21 -7.08
C VAL A 16 10.67 5.56 -6.51
N HIS A 17 11.84 6.14 -6.75
CA HIS A 17 13.09 5.64 -6.17
C HIS A 17 13.38 6.42 -4.90
N ALA A 18 13.66 5.71 -3.81
CA ALA A 18 14.19 6.30 -2.59
C ALA A 18 15.64 6.78 -2.83
N PRO A 19 16.21 7.61 -1.93
CA PRO A 19 17.57 8.13 -2.10
C PRO A 19 18.67 7.05 -2.25
N ASP A 20 18.42 5.86 -1.72
CA ASP A 20 19.27 4.67 -1.83
C ASP A 20 19.08 3.89 -3.15
N GLY A 21 18.22 4.38 -4.05
CA GLY A 21 17.86 3.71 -5.31
C GLY A 21 16.79 2.63 -5.17
N THR A 22 16.28 2.36 -3.96
CA THR A 22 15.26 1.34 -3.74
C THR A 22 13.93 1.76 -4.40
N PRO A 23 13.31 0.92 -5.25
CA PRO A 23 12.00 1.24 -5.82
C PRO A 23 10.89 1.12 -4.76
N VAL A 24 10.22 2.23 -4.49
CA VAL A 24 9.09 2.35 -3.57
C VAL A 24 7.80 2.50 -4.35
N ARG A 25 6.84 1.59 -4.12
CA ARG A 25 5.52 1.62 -4.73
C ARG A 25 4.55 2.41 -3.84
N LEU A 26 3.97 3.48 -4.38
CA LEU A 26 3.05 4.38 -3.69
C LEU A 26 1.66 4.41 -4.34
N LYS A 27 0.63 4.51 -3.51
CA LYS A 27 -0.73 4.81 -3.95
C LYS A 27 -0.89 6.31 -4.17
N VAL A 28 -1.41 6.70 -5.32
CA VAL A 28 -1.65 8.10 -5.69
C VAL A 28 -3.10 8.44 -5.38
N VAL A 29 -3.29 9.47 -4.57
CA VAL A 29 -4.59 10.03 -4.22
C VAL A 29 -4.69 11.43 -4.83
N ASN A 30 -5.81 11.74 -5.47
CA ASN A 30 -6.05 13.08 -5.99
C ASN A 30 -6.62 13.97 -4.87
N ALA A 31 -5.99 15.12 -4.63
CA ALA A 31 -6.43 16.07 -3.60
C ALA A 31 -7.83 16.61 -3.87
N ASP A 32 -8.20 16.79 -5.14
CA ASP A 32 -9.51 17.31 -5.55
C ASP A 32 -10.58 16.21 -5.70
N SER A 33 -10.30 15.01 -5.20
CA SER A 33 -11.25 13.90 -5.23
C SER A 33 -12.47 14.19 -4.37
N GLN A 34 -13.66 13.98 -4.94
CA GLN A 34 -14.92 14.02 -4.18
C GLN A 34 -15.00 12.96 -3.08
N THR A 35 -14.14 11.94 -3.14
CA THR A 35 -14.03 10.85 -2.14
C THR A 35 -12.65 10.80 -1.50
N LEU A 36 -12.03 11.98 -1.29
CA LEU A 36 -10.68 12.09 -0.75
C LEU A 36 -10.48 11.26 0.54
N GLY A 37 -11.45 11.29 1.46
CA GLY A 37 -11.39 10.54 2.70
C GLY A 37 -11.33 9.02 2.49
N GLU A 38 -12.18 8.51 1.60
CA GLU A 38 -12.19 7.09 1.24
C GLU A 38 -10.94 6.66 0.47
N ASP A 39 -10.46 7.53 -0.42
CA ASP A 39 -9.24 7.30 -1.21
C ASP A 39 -8.01 7.19 -0.28
N LEU A 40 -7.89 8.09 0.69
CA LEU A 40 -6.82 8.06 1.69
C LEU A 40 -6.89 6.80 2.55
N LEU A 41 -8.09 6.43 3.02
CA LEU A 41 -8.28 5.23 3.82
C LEU A 41 -7.93 3.95 3.03
N ALA A 42 -8.32 3.88 1.76
CA ALA A 42 -7.99 2.77 0.87
C ALA A 42 -6.47 2.67 0.62
N ALA A 43 -5.80 3.81 0.38
CA ALA A 43 -4.35 3.86 0.25
C ALA A 43 -3.64 3.37 1.52
N PHE A 44 -4.08 3.83 2.70
CA PHE A 44 -3.53 3.42 3.98
C PHE A 44 -3.67 1.91 4.22
N ARG A 45 -4.87 1.36 4.02
CA ARG A 45 -5.14 -0.09 4.14
C ARG A 45 -4.25 -0.92 3.22
N SER A 46 -4.01 -0.43 2.00
CA SER A 46 -3.09 -1.07 1.06
C SER A 46 -1.67 -1.17 1.62
N ASN A 47 -1.17 -0.09 2.22
CA ASN A 47 0.19 -0.02 2.75
C ASN A 47 0.35 -0.93 3.97
N VAL A 48 -0.62 -0.91 4.89
CA VAL A 48 -0.62 -1.79 6.06
C VAL A 48 -0.61 -3.26 5.64
N ARG A 49 -1.47 -3.65 4.68
CA ARG A 49 -1.50 -5.03 4.17
C ARG A 49 -0.15 -5.44 3.59
N ARG A 50 0.46 -4.59 2.77
CA ARG A 50 1.80 -4.84 2.21
C ARG A 50 2.85 -5.06 3.30
N VAL A 51 2.89 -4.21 4.32
CA VAL A 51 3.85 -4.33 5.43
C VAL A 51 3.62 -5.62 6.21
N VAL A 52 2.37 -6.00 6.46
CA VAL A 52 2.03 -7.27 7.12
C VAL A 52 2.49 -8.47 6.28
N ASP A 53 2.22 -8.46 4.97
CA ASP A 53 2.64 -9.53 4.06
C ASP A 53 4.17 -9.64 3.98
N GLU A 54 4.88 -8.51 3.95
CA GLU A 54 6.35 -8.47 3.98
C GLU A 54 6.90 -9.02 5.30
N ARG A 55 6.31 -8.64 6.44
CA ARG A 55 6.69 -9.19 7.75
C ARG A 55 6.48 -10.70 7.82
N ARG A 56 5.34 -11.18 7.32
CA ARG A 56 5.04 -12.62 7.26
C ARG A 56 6.06 -13.35 6.38
N LYS A 57 6.37 -12.84 5.20
CA LYS A 57 7.38 -13.43 4.30
C LYS A 57 8.77 -13.49 4.94
N ARG A 58 9.17 -12.45 5.68
CA ARG A 58 10.45 -12.43 6.41
C ARG A 58 10.48 -13.47 7.54
N GLY A 59 9.39 -13.63 8.28
CA GLY A 59 9.29 -14.70 9.30
C GLY A 59 9.47 -16.08 8.69
N HIS A 60 8.75 -16.40 7.60
CA HIS A 60 8.91 -17.68 6.91
C HIS A 60 10.28 -17.89 6.27
N ALA A 61 10.95 -16.82 5.82
CA ALA A 61 12.31 -16.91 5.29
C ALA A 61 13.35 -17.20 6.38
N GLN A 62 13.11 -16.78 7.62
CA GLN A 62 13.98 -17.12 8.75
C GLN A 62 13.81 -18.57 9.18
N ASP A 63 12.57 -19.07 9.23
CA ASP A 63 12.29 -20.48 9.56
C ASP A 63 12.85 -21.44 8.49
N ALA A 64 12.76 -21.07 7.20
CA ALA A 64 13.31 -21.86 6.10
C ALA A 64 14.85 -21.80 5.97
N ALA A 65 15.52 -20.83 6.59
CA ALA A 65 16.98 -20.71 6.61
C ALA A 65 17.62 -21.37 7.85
N GLN A 66 16.80 -21.78 8.83
CA GLN A 66 17.23 -22.48 10.05
C GLN A 66 16.92 -23.99 10.02
N ALA A 67 16.30 -24.48 8.95
CA ALA A 67 16.03 -25.90 8.68
C ALA A 67 17.03 -26.46 7.65
#